data_AF-A0A1Y0M6L3-F1
#
_entry.id   AF-A0A1Y0M6L3-F1
#
_cell.length_a   1.000
_cell.length_b   1.000
_cell.length_c   1.000
_cell.angle_alpha   90.00
_cell.angle_beta   90.00
_cell.angle_gamma   90.00
#
_symmetry.space_group_name_H-M   'P 1'
#
loop_
_entity.id
_entity.type
_entity.pdbx_description
1 polymer ?
#
loop_
_entity_poly.entity_id
_entity_poly.type
_entity_poly.pdbx_seq_one_letter_code
_entity_poly.pdbx_strand_id
1 'polypeptide(L)'
;MAKSQQTFSKSEKEKKRLKKRLDKQKKMDARKATKDEHGSTGIQFAYVDHNGNLTDTPPDPDLKVEVELEDIMISVTKKEDLPEEDPVRKGKVSFFDTSKGFGFIIDTLSNEKYFTHVSGLIDEIAENDKVSFELEKGMRGMNAVKVKQIKA
;
A
#
# COMPACT_ATOMS: atom_id res chain seq x y z
N MET A 1 -7.09 33.99 82.29
CA MET A 1 -5.99 33.28 81.62
C MET A 1 -5.63 34.03 80.34
N ALA A 2 -4.41 34.56 80.23
CA ALA A 2 -4.01 35.40 79.09
C ALA A 2 -3.74 34.54 77.85
N LYS A 3 -4.52 34.75 76.78
CA LYS A 3 -4.36 34.09 75.48
C LYS A 3 -3.12 34.65 74.78
N SER A 4 -2.11 33.82 74.53
CA SER A 4 -0.87 34.27 73.90
C SER A 4 -1.15 34.79 72.47
N GLN A 5 -0.82 36.05 72.20
CA GLN A 5 -0.87 36.63 70.85
C GLN A 5 0.20 35.93 69.99
N GLN A 6 -0.23 35.05 69.09
CA GLN A 6 0.67 34.44 68.11
C GLN A 6 0.97 35.45 67.00
N THR A 7 2.25 35.57 66.64
CA THR A 7 2.69 36.44 65.55
C THR A 7 2.21 35.88 64.20
N PHE A 8 1.81 36.78 63.30
CA PHE A 8 1.29 36.43 61.96
C PHE A 8 2.21 35.45 61.21
N SER A 9 3.52 35.71 61.22
CA SER A 9 4.53 34.85 60.58
C SER A 9 4.58 33.42 61.12
N LYS A 10 4.25 33.20 62.40
CA LYS A 10 4.18 31.85 63.00
C LYS A 10 2.97 31.09 62.46
N SER A 11 1.82 31.76 62.34
CA SER A 11 0.59 31.18 61.78
C SER A 11 0.74 30.82 60.29
N GLU A 12 1.44 31.65 59.51
CA GLU A 12 1.68 31.38 58.08
C GLU A 12 2.60 30.16 57.87
N LYS A 13 3.64 30.02 58.70
CA LYS A 13 4.56 28.87 58.63
C LYS A 13 3.86 27.55 58.99
N GLU A 14 2.94 27.58 59.95
CA GLU A 14 2.11 26.43 60.31
C GLU A 14 1.12 26.07 59.19
N LYS A 15 0.44 27.06 58.60
CA LYS A 15 -0.42 26.85 57.42
C LYS A 15 0.33 26.22 56.26
N LYS A 16 1.56 26.68 55.97
CA LYS A 16 2.41 26.11 54.91
C LYS A 16 2.81 24.65 55.19
N ARG A 17 3.08 24.30 56.46
CA ARG A 17 3.38 22.92 56.88
C ARG A 17 2.16 22.01 56.77
N LEU A 18 0.99 22.49 57.18
CA LEU A 18 -0.28 21.76 57.05
C LEU A 18 -0.62 21.51 55.59
N LYS A 19 -0.50 22.53 54.73
CA LYS A 19 -0.72 22.37 53.28
C LYS A 19 0.21 21.31 52.68
N LYS A 20 1.52 21.37 52.98
CA LYS A 20 2.48 20.35 52.53
C LYS A 20 2.14 18.94 53.02
N ARG A 21 1.65 18.78 54.26
CA ARG A 21 1.26 17.48 54.81
C ARG A 21 0.01 16.94 54.12
N LEU A 22 -0.99 17.79 53.88
CA LEU A 22 -2.21 17.44 53.16
C LEU A 22 -1.90 17.08 51.70
N ASP A 23 -1.05 17.85 51.02
CA ASP A 23 -0.64 17.55 49.65
C ASP A 23 0.12 16.22 49.57
N LYS A 24 0.98 15.94 50.55
CA LYS A 24 1.68 14.64 50.65
C LYS A 24 0.71 13.49 50.92
N GLN A 25 -0.29 13.67 51.79
CA GLN A 25 -1.33 12.68 52.07
C GLN A 25 -2.17 12.42 50.82
N LYS A 26 -2.70 13.45 50.17
CA LYS A 26 -3.47 13.30 48.92
C LYS A 26 -2.68 12.58 47.84
N LYS A 27 -1.38 12.86 47.71
CA LYS A 27 -0.50 12.16 46.77
C LYS A 27 -0.29 10.68 47.14
N MET A 28 -0.23 10.36 48.44
CA MET A 28 -0.14 8.98 48.91
C MET A 28 -1.45 8.24 48.71
N ASP A 29 -2.58 8.86 49.02
CA ASP A 29 -3.92 8.27 48.87
C ASP A 29 -4.24 8.05 47.39
N ALA A 30 -3.85 8.97 46.49
CA ALA A 30 -3.95 8.77 45.05
C ALA A 30 -3.09 7.59 44.57
N ARG A 31 -1.83 7.48 45.03
CA ARG A 31 -0.96 6.33 44.70
C ARG A 31 -1.48 5.01 45.28
N LYS A 32 -2.19 5.06 46.40
CA LYS A 32 -2.79 3.90 47.03
C LYS A 32 -4.05 3.48 46.29
N ALA A 33 -4.93 4.41 45.93
CA ALA A 33 -6.12 4.15 45.11
C ALA A 33 -5.74 3.53 43.76
N THR A 34 -4.74 4.07 43.05
CA THR A 34 -4.25 3.47 41.79
C THR A 34 -3.68 2.07 41.99
N LYS A 35 -3.11 1.77 43.17
CA LYS A 35 -2.56 0.46 43.49
C LYS A 35 -3.64 -0.54 43.90
N ASP A 36 -4.69 -0.08 44.57
CA ASP A 36 -5.85 -0.89 44.96
C ASP A 36 -6.75 -1.18 43.73
N GLU A 37 -6.87 -0.22 42.80
CA GLU A 37 -7.57 -0.37 41.51
C GLU A 37 -6.79 -1.26 40.52
N HIS A 38 -5.45 -1.22 40.52
CA HIS A 38 -4.59 -2.09 39.70
C HIS A 38 -3.94 -3.19 40.54
N GLY A 39 -4.75 -3.85 41.38
CA GLY A 39 -4.35 -4.83 42.38
C GLY A 39 -3.16 -5.73 42.02
N SER A 40 -2.33 -6.01 43.02
CA SER A 40 -1.09 -6.78 42.95
C SER A 40 -1.28 -8.29 42.70
N THR A 41 -1.92 -8.69 41.60
CA THR A 41 -2.01 -10.10 41.19
C THR A 41 -2.21 -10.23 39.67
N GLY A 42 -1.16 -10.65 38.96
CA GLY A 42 -1.26 -11.19 37.60
C GLY A 42 -1.07 -10.18 36.47
N ILE A 43 -0.51 -10.67 35.36
CA ILE A 43 -0.42 -9.92 34.09
C ILE A 43 -1.84 -9.44 33.76
N GLN A 44 -2.03 -8.12 33.72
CA GLN A 44 -3.30 -7.54 33.30
C GLN A 44 -3.50 -7.94 31.84
N PHE A 45 -4.42 -8.88 31.59
CA PHE A 45 -4.77 -9.30 30.23
C PHE A 45 -5.44 -8.12 29.54
N ALA A 46 -4.67 -7.38 28.75
CA ALA A 46 -5.18 -6.33 27.88
C ALA A 46 -5.65 -6.97 26.56
N TYR A 47 -6.86 -6.64 26.14
CA TYR A 47 -7.37 -7.03 24.84
C TYR A 47 -6.90 -6.04 23.78
N VAL A 48 -6.71 -6.51 22.55
CA VAL A 48 -6.31 -5.67 21.43
C VAL A 48 -7.57 -5.36 20.60
N ASP A 49 -7.86 -4.08 20.40
CA ASP A 49 -8.92 -3.65 19.49
C ASP A 49 -8.54 -3.85 18.02
N HIS A 50 -9.49 -3.68 17.09
CA HIS A 50 -9.25 -3.81 15.65
C HIS A 50 -8.19 -2.84 15.08
N ASN A 51 -7.83 -1.79 15.83
CA ASN A 51 -6.86 -0.77 15.45
C ASN A 51 -5.50 -0.96 16.16
N GLY A 52 -5.32 -2.04 16.92
CA GLY A 52 -4.07 -2.35 17.61
C GLY A 52 -3.89 -1.65 18.97
N ASN A 53 -4.91 -1.02 19.53
CA ASN A 53 -4.84 -0.40 20.85
C ASN A 53 -5.20 -1.40 21.96
N LEU A 54 -4.53 -1.23 23.10
CA LEU A 54 -4.79 -2.00 24.31
C LEU A 54 -6.06 -1.47 24.99
N THR A 55 -7.04 -2.34 25.19
CA THR A 55 -8.33 -2.04 25.83
C THR A 55 -8.57 -3.06 26.94
N ASP A 56 -9.16 -2.61 28.05
CA ASP A 56 -9.51 -3.49 29.19
C ASP A 56 -10.81 -4.27 28.95
N THR A 57 -11.58 -3.91 27.92
CA THR A 57 -12.86 -4.55 27.57
C THR A 57 -12.63 -5.62 26.51
N PRO A 58 -13.13 -6.87 26.70
CA PRO A 58 -13.07 -7.90 25.68
C PRO A 58 -13.77 -7.43 24.38
N PRO A 59 -13.14 -7.61 23.20
CA PRO A 59 -13.76 -7.23 21.93
C PRO A 59 -14.98 -8.10 21.67
N ASP A 60 -16.10 -7.45 21.36
CA ASP A 60 -17.35 -8.14 21.04
C ASP A 60 -17.15 -9.05 19.81
N PRO A 61 -17.61 -10.31 19.87
CA PRO A 61 -17.37 -11.30 18.81
C PRO A 61 -18.01 -10.91 17.47
N ASP A 62 -19.05 -10.07 17.50
CA ASP A 62 -19.79 -9.60 16.32
C ASP A 62 -19.03 -8.55 15.50
N LEU A 63 -17.98 -7.94 16.06
CA LEU A 63 -17.14 -6.95 15.37
C LEU A 63 -15.97 -7.60 14.61
N LYS A 64 -15.82 -8.92 14.71
CA LYS A 64 -14.80 -9.64 13.93
C LYS A 64 -15.13 -9.52 12.45
N VAL A 65 -14.20 -8.94 11.70
CA VAL A 65 -14.22 -8.99 10.24
C VAL A 65 -14.07 -10.45 9.83
N GLU A 66 -15.16 -11.07 9.42
CA GLU A 66 -15.16 -12.38 8.80
C GLU A 66 -14.48 -12.24 7.44
N VAL A 67 -13.20 -12.59 7.39
CA VAL A 67 -12.50 -12.75 6.12
C VAL A 67 -12.71 -14.19 5.71
N GLU A 68 -13.44 -14.41 4.61
CA GLU A 68 -13.62 -15.73 4.04
C GLU A 68 -12.24 -16.30 3.67
N LEU A 69 -11.96 -17.56 4.04
CA LEU A 69 -10.66 -18.21 3.79
C LEU A 69 -10.30 -18.26 2.29
N GLU A 70 -11.30 -18.09 1.43
CA GLU A 70 -11.21 -18.07 -0.03
C GLU A 70 -10.63 -16.75 -0.57
N ASP A 71 -10.84 -15.64 0.15
CA ASP A 71 -10.32 -14.30 -0.22
C ASP A 71 -8.85 -14.11 0.15
N ILE A 72 -8.35 -14.90 1.11
CA ILE A 72 -6.93 -14.89 1.48
C ILE A 72 -6.16 -15.64 0.40
N MET A 73 -5.73 -14.94 -0.65
CA MET A 73 -4.83 -15.47 -1.68
C MET A 73 -3.46 -15.81 -1.07
N ILE A 74 -3.31 -17.04 -0.55
CA ILE A 74 -2.06 -17.55 0.04
C ILE A 74 -1.03 -17.93 -1.04
N SER A 75 -1.45 -18.03 -2.31
CA SER A 75 -0.57 -18.33 -3.45
C SER A 75 -0.32 -17.11 -4.32
N VAL A 76 0.89 -17.01 -4.88
CA VAL A 76 1.19 -16.09 -5.99
C VAL A 76 0.15 -16.27 -7.09
N THR A 77 -0.48 -15.19 -7.52
CA THR A 77 -1.45 -15.16 -8.62
C THR A 77 -0.87 -15.87 -9.84
N LYS A 78 -1.52 -16.97 -10.28
CA LYS A 78 -1.23 -17.55 -11.60
C LYS A 78 -1.67 -16.55 -12.65
N LYS A 79 -0.83 -16.35 -13.65
CA LYS A 79 -0.92 -15.31 -14.68
C LYS A 79 -2.13 -15.46 -15.63
N GLU A 80 -3.06 -16.36 -15.34
CA GLU A 80 -4.09 -16.85 -16.26
C GLU A 80 -5.34 -15.95 -16.32
N ASP A 81 -5.55 -15.08 -15.33
CA ASP A 81 -6.68 -14.11 -15.29
C ASP A 81 -6.31 -12.68 -15.73
N LEU A 82 -5.09 -12.48 -16.26
CA LEU A 82 -4.76 -11.22 -16.92
C LEU A 82 -5.45 -11.24 -18.28
N PRO A 83 -6.26 -10.22 -18.63
CA PRO A 83 -6.83 -10.12 -19.97
C PRO A 83 -5.67 -10.21 -20.95
N GLU A 84 -5.73 -11.18 -21.87
CA GLU A 84 -4.77 -11.30 -22.96
C GLU A 84 -4.75 -9.96 -23.67
N GLU A 85 -3.72 -9.14 -23.41
CA GLU A 85 -3.58 -7.88 -24.13
C GLU A 85 -3.48 -8.24 -25.59
N ASP A 86 -4.45 -7.78 -26.38
CA ASP A 86 -4.52 -8.03 -27.81
C ASP A 86 -3.11 -7.85 -28.40
N PRO A 87 -2.48 -8.92 -28.95
CA PRO A 87 -1.10 -8.85 -29.40
C PRO A 87 -0.92 -7.92 -30.61
N VAL A 88 -2.02 -7.35 -31.11
CA VAL A 88 -2.11 -6.53 -32.31
C VAL A 88 -1.79 -5.07 -31.98
N ARG A 89 -0.61 -4.63 -32.42
CA ARG A 89 -0.16 -3.24 -32.37
C ARG A 89 -0.35 -2.54 -33.70
N LYS A 90 -0.33 -1.21 -33.68
CA LYS A 90 -0.48 -0.36 -34.87
C LYS A 90 0.78 0.46 -35.08
N GLY A 91 1.24 0.53 -36.32
CA GLY A 91 2.46 1.24 -36.67
C GLY A 91 2.41 1.83 -38.07
N LYS A 92 3.52 2.47 -38.44
CA LYS A 92 3.78 3.01 -39.75
C LYS A 92 5.04 2.39 -40.33
N VAL A 93 5.00 1.97 -41.59
CA VAL A 93 6.16 1.44 -42.30
C VAL A 93 7.14 2.58 -42.58
N SER A 94 8.36 2.49 -42.03
CA SER A 94 9.40 3.49 -42.22
C SER A 94 10.21 3.24 -43.50
N PHE A 95 10.51 1.97 -43.78
CA PHE A 95 11.33 1.57 -44.91
C PHE A 95 10.99 0.12 -45.25
N PHE A 96 10.83 -0.17 -46.53
CA PHE A 96 10.60 -1.53 -46.99
C PHE A 96 11.28 -1.73 -48.35
N ASP A 97 12.20 -2.68 -48.42
CA ASP A 97 12.88 -3.05 -49.66
C ASP A 97 12.22 -4.31 -50.24
N THR A 98 11.42 -4.14 -51.28
CA THR A 98 10.73 -5.25 -51.96
C THR A 98 11.71 -6.22 -52.65
N SER A 99 12.91 -5.78 -53.01
CA SER A 99 13.90 -6.64 -53.68
C SER A 99 14.59 -7.59 -52.71
N LYS A 100 14.89 -7.09 -51.50
CA LYS A 100 15.55 -7.88 -50.43
C LYS A 100 14.57 -8.50 -49.45
N GLY A 101 13.32 -8.05 -49.44
CA GLY A 101 12.23 -8.59 -48.64
C GLY A 101 12.34 -8.31 -47.14
N PHE A 102 12.90 -7.16 -46.76
CA PHE A 102 12.93 -6.72 -45.36
C PHE A 102 12.54 -5.25 -45.22
N GLY A 103 12.14 -4.89 -44.01
CA GLY A 103 11.78 -3.52 -43.69
C GLY A 103 11.74 -3.25 -42.19
N PHE A 104 11.27 -2.05 -41.86
CA PHE A 104 11.10 -1.59 -40.50
C PHE A 104 9.74 -0.90 -40.33
N ILE A 105 9.03 -1.27 -39.26
CA ILE A 105 7.81 -0.62 -38.80
C ILE A 105 8.12 0.19 -37.55
N ILE A 106 7.63 1.42 -37.48
CA ILE A 106 7.63 2.24 -36.28
C ILE A 106 6.28 2.06 -35.60
N ASP A 107 6.28 1.62 -34.35
CA ASP A 107 5.07 1.54 -33.54
C ASP A 107 4.56 2.93 -33.17
N THR A 108 3.24 3.13 -33.21
CA THR A 108 2.63 4.41 -32.84
C THR A 108 2.67 4.68 -31.34
N LEU A 109 2.73 3.63 -30.51
CA LEU A 109 2.74 3.75 -29.05
C LEU A 109 4.15 3.90 -28.50
N SER A 110 5.06 2.98 -28.86
CA SER A 110 6.43 2.97 -28.33
C SER A 110 7.40 3.86 -29.13
N ASN A 111 7.05 4.26 -30.37
CA ASN A 111 7.97 4.89 -31.33
C ASN A 111 9.25 4.08 -31.59
N GLU A 112 9.29 2.81 -31.17
CA GLU A 112 10.41 1.92 -31.45
C GLU A 112 10.31 1.35 -32.87
N LYS A 113 11.47 1.02 -33.44
CA LYS A 113 11.57 0.37 -34.75
C LYS A 113 11.62 -1.14 -34.58
N TYR A 114 10.64 -1.82 -35.14
CA TYR A 114 10.59 -3.28 -35.21
C TYR A 114 10.95 -3.75 -36.61
N PHE A 115 11.70 -4.85 -36.67
CA PHE A 115 12.10 -5.47 -37.92
C PHE A 115 10.92 -6.23 -38.53
N THR A 116 10.82 -6.24 -39.86
CA THR A 116 9.85 -7.05 -40.61
C THR A 116 10.52 -7.80 -41.75
N HIS A 117 10.07 -9.02 -42.01
CA HIS A 117 10.50 -9.83 -43.14
C HIS A 117 9.30 -10.19 -44.03
N VAL A 118 9.52 -10.43 -45.32
CA VAL A 118 8.45 -10.83 -46.28
C VAL A 118 7.66 -12.04 -45.82
N SER A 119 8.28 -12.97 -45.08
CA SER A 119 7.59 -14.13 -44.52
C SER A 119 6.52 -13.79 -43.48
N GLY A 120 6.59 -12.60 -42.87
CA GLY A 120 5.63 -12.12 -41.88
C GLY A 120 4.55 -11.19 -42.44
N LEU A 121 4.56 -10.91 -43.75
CA LEU A 121 3.58 -10.07 -44.42
C LEU A 121 2.39 -10.92 -44.87
N ILE A 122 1.18 -10.44 -44.56
CA ILE A 122 -0.06 -11.02 -45.10
C ILE A 122 -0.48 -10.25 -46.36
N ASP A 123 -0.32 -8.93 -46.33
CA ASP A 123 -0.55 -8.03 -47.45
C ASP A 123 0.77 -7.38 -47.90
N GLU A 124 0.84 -6.99 -49.17
CA GLU A 124 1.94 -6.16 -49.66
C GLU A 124 1.88 -4.77 -49.02
N ILE A 125 3.01 -4.33 -48.46
CA ILE A 125 3.15 -3.03 -47.79
C ILE A 125 4.11 -2.13 -48.55
N ALA A 126 3.82 -0.84 -48.60
CA ALA A 126 4.70 0.18 -49.14
C ALA A 126 5.24 1.10 -48.04
N GLU A 127 6.24 1.91 -48.38
CA GLU A 127 6.73 2.95 -47.49
C GLU A 127 5.61 3.91 -47.09
N ASN A 128 5.58 4.30 -45.81
CA ASN A 128 4.58 5.19 -45.20
C ASN A 128 3.19 4.62 -44.92
N ASP A 129 2.94 3.34 -45.21
CA ASP A 129 1.64 2.73 -44.93
C ASP A 129 1.40 2.54 -43.42
N LYS A 130 0.12 2.63 -43.03
CA LYS A 130 -0.34 2.26 -41.69
C LYS A 130 -0.63 0.77 -41.66
N VAL A 131 -0.06 0.09 -40.67
CA VAL A 131 -0.11 -1.37 -40.58
C VAL A 131 -0.46 -1.81 -39.18
N SER A 132 -1.18 -2.93 -39.07
CA SER A 132 -1.35 -3.68 -37.83
C SER A 132 -0.41 -4.87 -37.84
N PHE A 133 0.29 -5.11 -36.74
CA PHE A 133 1.26 -6.21 -36.62
C PHE A 133 1.29 -6.78 -35.20
N GLU A 134 1.71 -8.03 -35.07
CA GLU A 134 1.98 -8.68 -33.78
C GLU A 134 3.48 -8.69 -33.51
N LEU A 135 3.89 -8.60 -32.24
CA LEU A 135 5.30 -8.68 -31.85
C LEU A 135 5.69 -10.10 -31.43
N GLU A 136 6.73 -10.64 -32.08
CA GLU A 136 7.30 -11.93 -31.76
C GLU A 136 8.80 -11.79 -31.43
N LYS A 137 9.30 -12.58 -30.47
CA LYS A 137 10.72 -12.57 -30.12
C LYS A 137 11.52 -13.41 -31.11
N GLY A 138 12.24 -12.75 -32.01
CA GLY A 138 13.14 -13.39 -32.97
C GLY A 138 14.59 -13.48 -32.49
N MET A 139 15.45 -14.09 -33.32
CA MET A 139 16.89 -14.24 -33.04
C MET A 139 17.65 -12.91 -32.95
N ARG A 140 17.15 -11.86 -33.61
CA ARG A 140 17.80 -10.54 -33.71
C ARG A 140 17.04 -9.43 -32.97
N GLY A 141 16.10 -9.79 -32.10
CA GLY A 141 15.26 -8.85 -31.35
C GLY A 141 13.77 -9.06 -31.62
N MET A 142 12.98 -8.03 -31.31
CA MET A 142 11.53 -8.03 -31.55
C MET A 142 11.25 -7.92 -33.06
N ASN A 143 10.54 -8.91 -33.59
CA ASN A 143 10.12 -9.00 -34.98
C ASN A 143 8.61 -8.72 -35.07
N ALA A 144 8.19 -8.02 -36.12
CA ALA A 144 6.80 -7.81 -36.42
C ALA A 144 6.30 -8.90 -37.38
N VAL A 145 5.25 -9.61 -36.98
CA VAL A 145 4.67 -10.77 -37.65
C VAL A 145 3.18 -10.52 -37.91
N LYS A 146 2.60 -11.22 -38.90
CA LYS A 146 1.22 -11.03 -39.37
C LYS A 146 0.90 -9.57 -39.70
N VAL A 147 1.80 -8.91 -40.43
CA VAL A 147 1.60 -7.52 -40.82
C VAL A 147 0.46 -7.43 -41.84
N LYS A 148 -0.55 -6.62 -41.52
CA LYS A 148 -1.69 -6.29 -42.40
C LYS A 148 -1.74 -4.79 -42.63
N GLN A 149 -2.08 -4.38 -43.84
CA GLN A 149 -2.26 -2.98 -44.17
C GLN A 149 -3.63 -2.51 -43.67
N ILE A 150 -3.66 -1.45 -42.86
CA ILE A 150 -4.92 -0.82 -42.45
C ILE A 150 -5.30 0.16 -43.56
N LYS A 151 -6.12 -0.31 -44.51
CA LYS A 151 -6.71 0.56 -45.53
C LYS A 151 -7.74 1.46 -44.85
N ALA A 152 -7.55 2.77 -45.00
CA ALA A 152 -8.53 3.78 -44.59
C ALA A 152 -9.57 3.98 -45.69
#